data_AF-A0A430B4E2-F1
#
_entry.id   AF-A0A430B4E2-F1
#
_cell.length_a   1.000
_cell.length_b   1.000
_cell.length_c   1.000
_cell.angle_alpha   90.00
_cell.angle_beta   90.00
_cell.angle_gamma   90.00
#
_symmetry.space_group_name_H-M   'P 1'
#
loop_
_entity.id
_entity.type
_entity.pdbx_description
1 polymer ?
#
loop_
_entity_poly.entity_id
_entity_poly.type
_entity_poly.pdbx_seq_one_letter_code
_entity_poly.pdbx_strand_id
1 'polypeptide(L)'
;MGKKYLNYVGNIVIDSEYHALGEPKDYIEVRVDVDLPFRLYCSSHAEDWEEVSEDERLELISQLKDKKIKYSKSDYRYYIIDFHLASLGAL
;
A
#
# COMPACT_ATOMS: atom_id res chain seq x y z
N MET A 1 -6.44 -20.05 18.35
CA MET A 1 -5.88 -19.48 17.10
C MET A 1 -5.92 -17.98 17.26
N GLY A 2 -4.78 -17.30 17.16
CA GLY A 2 -4.70 -15.83 17.28
C GLY A 2 -5.38 -15.14 16.11
N LYS A 3 -5.70 -13.84 16.26
CA LYS A 3 -6.19 -13.02 15.15
C LYS A 3 -5.10 -12.92 14.08
N LYS A 4 -5.49 -13.10 12.83
CA LYS A 4 -4.63 -12.88 11.66
C LYS A 4 -5.11 -11.65 10.91
N TYR A 5 -4.16 -10.91 10.35
CA TYR A 5 -4.43 -9.71 9.59
C TYR A 5 -3.84 -9.87 8.19
N LEU A 6 -4.50 -9.30 7.19
CA LEU A 6 -3.99 -9.31 5.81
C LEU A 6 -3.08 -8.10 5.62
N ASN A 7 -1.85 -8.34 5.20
CA ASN A 7 -0.88 -7.33 4.86
C ASN A 7 -0.67 -7.32 3.36
N TYR A 8 -0.79 -6.17 2.71
CA TYR A 8 -0.41 -6.04 1.31
C TYR A 8 1.11 -5.85 1.19
N VAL A 9 1.79 -6.82 0.58
CA VAL A 9 3.24 -6.83 0.34
C VAL A 9 3.62 -6.57 -1.12
N GLY A 10 2.63 -6.52 -2.02
CA GLY A 10 2.85 -6.26 -3.42
C GLY A 10 3.36 -4.85 -3.72
N ASN A 11 3.74 -4.65 -4.98
CA ASN A 11 4.15 -3.34 -5.44
C ASN A 11 2.93 -2.43 -5.66
N ILE A 12 3.06 -1.17 -5.28
CA ILE A 12 2.15 -0.08 -5.63
C ILE A 12 2.90 0.84 -6.56
N VAL A 13 2.34 1.09 -7.74
CA VAL A 13 2.98 1.85 -8.81
C VAL A 13 2.20 3.12 -9.09
N ILE A 14 2.90 4.15 -9.56
CA ILE A 14 2.26 5.38 -10.03
C ILE A 14 1.86 5.27 -11.50
N ASP A 15 1.03 6.22 -11.96
CA ASP A 15 0.53 6.29 -13.34
C ASP A 15 1.62 6.10 -14.42
N SER A 16 2.75 6.79 -14.31
CA SER A 16 3.84 6.65 -15.30
C SER A 16 4.45 5.23 -15.32
N GLU A 17 4.52 4.57 -14.17
CA GLU A 17 5.04 3.20 -14.06
C GLU A 17 4.03 2.19 -14.60
N TYR A 18 2.75 2.35 -14.26
CA TYR A 18 1.65 1.52 -14.79
C TYR A 18 1.59 1.56 -16.33
N HIS A 19 1.69 2.75 -16.93
CA HIS A 19 1.75 2.88 -18.38
C HIS A 19 3.04 2.30 -18.97
N ALA A 20 4.19 2.43 -18.29
CA ALA A 20 5.44 1.80 -18.73
C ALA A 20 5.38 0.27 -18.73
N LEU A 21 4.54 -0.33 -17.87
CA LEU A 21 4.26 -1.77 -17.84
C LEU A 21 3.29 -2.23 -18.94
N GLY A 22 2.74 -1.32 -19.74
CA GLY A 22 1.80 -1.66 -20.83
C GLY A 22 0.35 -1.82 -20.38
N GLU A 23 -0.04 -1.12 -19.31
CA GLU A 23 -1.41 -1.09 -18.77
C GLU A 23 -1.96 -2.49 -18.45
N PRO A 24 -1.27 -3.25 -17.60
CA PRO A 24 -1.62 -4.64 -17.32
C PRO A 24 -2.96 -4.74 -16.56
N LYS A 25 -3.79 -5.72 -16.95
CA LYS A 25 -5.19 -5.85 -16.48
C LYS A 25 -5.35 -6.33 -15.05
N ASP A 26 -4.29 -6.91 -14.49
CA ASP A 26 -4.19 -7.41 -13.13
C ASP A 26 -3.87 -6.30 -12.12
N TYR A 27 -3.77 -5.04 -12.54
CA TYR A 27 -3.67 -3.90 -11.66
C TYR A 27 -5.02 -3.20 -11.46
N ILE A 28 -5.24 -2.70 -10.24
CA ILE A 28 -6.43 -1.97 -9.83
C ILE A 28 -6.03 -0.58 -9.36
N GLU A 29 -6.76 0.44 -9.80
CA GLU A 29 -6.57 1.81 -9.31
C GLU A 29 -6.97 1.92 -7.82
N VAL A 30 -6.02 2.38 -7.02
CA VAL A 30 -6.21 2.68 -5.60
C VAL A 30 -6.89 4.04 -5.48
N ARG A 31 -8.13 4.04 -4.99
CA ARG A 31 -8.85 5.26 -4.68
C ARG A 31 -8.42 5.79 -3.31
N VAL A 32 -8.04 7.06 -3.29
CA VAL A 32 -7.74 7.84 -2.09
C VAL A 32 -8.81 8.92 -1.91
N ASP A 33 -9.13 9.26 -0.66
CA ASP A 33 -10.17 10.26 -0.33
C ASP A 33 -9.75 11.71 -0.61
N VAL A 34 -8.55 11.93 -1.14
CA VAL A 34 -8.01 13.24 -1.46
C VAL A 34 -7.73 13.33 -2.96
N ASP A 35 -7.94 14.51 -3.53
CA ASP A 35 -7.63 14.76 -4.94
C ASP A 35 -6.11 14.86 -5.12
N LEU A 36 -5.54 13.92 -5.87
CA LEU A 36 -4.11 13.83 -6.11
C LEU A 36 -3.79 14.11 -7.59
N PRO A 37 -2.65 14.75 -7.89
CA PRO A 37 -2.23 14.98 -9.27
C PRO A 37 -1.70 13.70 -9.95
N PHE A 38 -1.84 12.53 -9.33
CA PHE A 38 -1.41 11.23 -9.81
C PHE A 38 -2.37 10.14 -9.32
N ARG A 39 -2.36 9.01 -10.02
CA ARG A 39 -3.05 7.78 -9.62
C ARG A 39 -2.06 6.77 -9.07
N LEU A 40 -2.56 5.90 -8.20
CA LEU A 40 -1.84 4.78 -7.66
C LEU A 40 -2.52 3.49 -8.12
N TYR A 41 -1.72 2.46 -8.40
CA TYR A 41 -2.23 1.17 -8.83
C TYR A 41 -1.57 0.06 -8.02
N CYS A 42 -2.35 -0.91 -7.57
CA CYS A 42 -1.86 -2.11 -6.90
C CYS A 42 -2.15 -3.34 -7.77
N SER A 43 -1.31 -4.37 -7.65
CA SER A 43 -1.59 -5.66 -8.26
C SER A 43 -2.72 -6.36 -7.49
N SER A 44 -3.50 -7.15 -8.22
CA SER A 44 -4.62 -7.94 -7.72
C SER A 44 -4.26 -9.41 -7.49
N HIS A 45 -2.99 -9.78 -7.63
CA HIS A 45 -2.56 -11.16 -7.41
C HIS A 45 -2.69 -11.55 -5.93
N ALA A 46 -3.05 -12.80 -5.69
CA ALA A 46 -3.22 -13.32 -4.34
C ALA A 46 -1.89 -13.38 -3.56
N GLU A 47 -0.76 -13.50 -4.27
CA GLU A 47 0.58 -13.53 -3.67
C GLU A 47 1.03 -12.18 -3.10
N ASP A 48 0.37 -11.08 -3.48
CA ASP A 48 0.63 -9.76 -2.92
C ASP A 48 0.00 -9.56 -1.52
N TRP A 49 -0.68 -10.59 -1.00
CA TRP A 49 -1.35 -10.58 0.30
C TRP A 49 -0.79 -11.66 1.22
N GLU A 50 -0.26 -11.25 2.36
CA GLU A 50 0.28 -12.14 3.37
C GLU A 50 -0.53 -12.07 4.67
N GLU A 51 -0.75 -13.22 5.31
CA GLU A 51 -1.33 -13.26 6.65
C GLU A 51 -0.24 -13.04 7.70
N VAL A 52 -0.41 -12.02 8.54
CA VAL A 52 0.51 -11.73 9.65
C VAL A 52 -0.19 -11.92 10.99
N SER A 53 0.60 -12.27 12.01
CA SER A 53 0.16 -12.30 13.40
C SER A 53 -0.07 -10.90 13.95
N GLU A 54 -0.67 -10.82 15.14
CA GLU A 54 -0.92 -9.54 15.82
C GLU A 54 0.38 -8.81 16.19
N ASP A 55 1.39 -9.54 16.66
CA ASP A 55 2.68 -8.96 17.06
C ASP A 55 3.44 -8.42 15.84
N GLU A 56 3.50 -9.21 14.75
CA GLU A 56 4.10 -8.78 13.48
C GLU A 56 3.38 -7.56 12.89
N ARG A 57 2.04 -7.54 12.95
CA ARG A 57 1.25 -6.39 12.53
C ARG A 57 1.66 -5.12 13.28
N LEU A 58 1.80 -5.19 14.61
CA LEU A 58 2.16 -4.02 15.42
C LEU A 58 3.57 -3.51 15.07
N GLU A 59 4.51 -4.41 14.84
CA GLU A 59 5.86 -4.06 14.40
C GLU A 59 5.84 -3.37 13.02
N LEU A 60 5.16 -3.96 12.04
CA LEU A 60 5.02 -3.40 10.69
C LEU A 60 4.37 -2.01 10.70
N ILE A 61 3.30 -1.83 11.48
CA ILE A 61 2.65 -0.52 11.64
C ILE A 61 3.63 0.51 12.17
N SER A 62 4.44 0.16 13.18
CA SER A 62 5.44 1.08 13.72
C SER A 62 6.47 1.48 12.66
N GLN A 63 7.04 0.50 11.96
CA GLN A 63 8.04 0.73 10.91
C GLN A 63 7.48 1.60 9.77
N LEU A 64 6.24 1.35 9.34
CA LEU A 64 5.58 2.11 8.29
C LEU A 64 5.28 3.54 8.73
N LYS A 65 4.85 3.76 9.97
CA LYS A 65 4.65 5.12 10.52
C LYS A 65 5.97 5.91 10.56
N ASP A 66 7.05 5.29 11.01
CA ASP A 66 8.39 5.90 11.03
C ASP A 66 8.95 6.16 9.63
N LYS A 67 8.58 5.34 8.64
CA LYS A 67 8.91 5.58 7.24
C LYS A 67 8.07 6.73 6.67
N LYS A 68 6.78 6.79 7.01
CA LYS A 68 5.83 7.79 6.50
C LYS A 68 6.23 9.22 6.86
N ILE A 69 6.69 9.46 8.08
CA ILE A 69 7.10 10.80 8.56
C ILE A 69 8.24 11.42 7.74
N LYS A 70 8.98 10.61 6.97
CA LYS A 70 10.09 11.05 6.11
C LYS A 70 9.61 11.64 4.78
N TYR A 71 8.33 11.47 4.43
CA TYR A 71 7.75 11.93 3.17
C TYR A 71 6.75 13.06 3.41
N SER A 72 6.71 14.04 2.51
CA SER A 72 5.68 15.07 2.50
C SER A 72 4.42 14.56 1.81
N LYS A 73 3.28 15.21 2.06
CA LYS A 73 2.02 14.94 1.34
C LYS A 73 2.08 15.27 -0.16
N SER A 74 3.14 15.91 -0.66
CA SER A 74 3.33 16.11 -2.09
C SER A 74 4.06 14.94 -2.77
N ASP A 75 4.57 13.98 -1.98
CA ASP A 75 5.30 12.82 -2.46
C ASP A 75 4.37 11.60 -2.53
N TYR A 76 4.29 10.95 -3.70
CA TYR A 76 3.43 9.77 -3.89
C TYR A 76 3.74 8.64 -2.90
N ARG A 77 4.99 8.55 -2.43
CA ARG A 77 5.43 7.53 -1.45
C ARG A 77 4.71 7.68 -0.11
N TYR A 78 4.28 8.88 0.25
CA TYR A 78 3.44 9.12 1.42
C TYR A 78 2.14 8.31 1.34
N TYR A 79 1.51 8.30 0.17
CA TYR A 79 0.23 7.65 -0.08
C TYR A 79 0.35 6.14 -0.31
N ILE A 80 1.45 5.68 -0.92
CA ILE A 80 1.81 4.26 -0.95
C ILE A 80 1.88 3.70 0.47
N ILE A 81 2.55 4.41 1.38
CA ILE A 81 2.65 3.98 2.78
C ILE A 81 1.29 4.03 3.47
N ASP A 82 0.43 5.01 3.16
CA ASP A 82 -0.94 5.03 3.65
C ASP A 82 -1.73 3.79 3.25
N PHE A 83 -1.57 3.32 2.01
CA PHE A 83 -2.20 2.09 1.58
C PHE A 83 -1.71 0.87 2.37
N HIS A 84 -0.39 0.73 2.58
CA HIS A 84 0.14 -0.38 3.37
C HIS A 84 -0.37 -0.33 4.82
N LEU A 85 -0.42 0.85 5.45
CA LEU A 85 -1.01 1.05 6.77
C LEU A 85 -2.51 0.69 6.80
N ALA A 86 -3.25 1.05 5.75
CA ALA A 86 -4.66 0.72 5.59
C ALA A 86 -4.87 -0.79 5.49
N SER A 87 -4.02 -1.50 4.74
CA SER A 87 -4.10 -2.96 4.59
C SER A 87 -3.98 -3.67 5.94
N LEU A 88 -3.08 -3.18 6.79
CA LEU A 88 -2.89 -3.63 8.17
C LEU A 88 -3.98 -3.13 9.14
N GLY A 89 -5.00 -2.40 8.68
CA GLY A 89 -6.06 -1.84 9.53
C GLY A 89 -5.53 -0.84 10.56
N ALA A 90 -4.60 0.02 10.18
CA ALA A 90 -3.95 1.01 11.05
C ALA A 90 -4.44 2.46 10.83
N LEU A 91 -5.49 2.65 10.01
CA LEU A 91 -6.16 3.93 9.75
C LEU A 91 -7.20 4.24 10.83
#